data_AF-A0A957UW85-F1
#
_entry.id   AF-A0A957UW85-F1
#
_cell.length_a   1.000
_cell.length_b   1.000
_cell.length_c   1.000
_cell.angle_alpha   90.00
_cell.angle_beta   90.00
_cell.angle_gamma   90.00
#
_symmetry.space_group_name_H-M   'P 1'
#
loop_
_entity.id
_entity.type
_entity.pdbx_description
1 polymer ?
#
loop_
_entity_poly.entity_id
_entity_poly.type
_entity_poly.pdbx_seq_one_letter_code
_entity_poly.pdbx_strand_id
1 'polypeptide(L)' 'MRVDKLTRKAQEALLEAQSLAEEQNHASLEPEHLLAALLQQEGGVAPAVINKIGVDPNLLL' A
#
# COMPACT_ATOMS: atom_id res chain seq x y z
N MET A 1 -15.04 -7.72 -1.45
CA MET A 1 -14.82 -6.83 -0.28
C MET A 1 -15.73 -5.61 -0.42
N ARG A 2 -16.17 -4.97 0.68
CA ARG A 2 -16.94 -3.71 0.63
C ARG A 2 -15.98 -2.51 0.57
N VAL A 3 -15.37 -2.29 -0.58
CA VAL A 3 -14.34 -1.25 -0.80
C VAL A 3 -14.89 0.15 -0.52
N ASP A 4 -16.17 0.36 -0.81
CA ASP A 4 -16.93 1.59 -0.55
C ASP A 4 -16.97 2.00 0.94
N LYS A 5 -16.71 1.07 1.86
CA LYS A 5 -16.67 1.33 3.31
C LYS A 5 -15.27 1.65 3.83
N LEU A 6 -14.24 1.57 3.01
CA LEU A 6 -12.88 1.92 3.39
C LEU A 6 -12.69 3.44 3.34
N THR A 7 -11.66 3.93 4.01
CA THR A 7 -11.28 5.35 3.88
C THR A 7 -10.84 5.65 2.44
N ARG A 8 -10.93 6.92 2.01
CA ARG A 8 -10.48 7.33 0.67
C ARG A 8 -9.04 6.88 0.38
N LYS A 9 -8.11 7.09 1.32
CA LYS A 9 -6.71 6.65 1.19
C LYS A 9 -6.57 5.13 1.07
N ALA A 10 -7.38 4.35 1.79
CA ALA A 10 -7.36 2.89 1.65
C ALA A 10 -7.91 2.42 0.30
N GLN A 11 -8.93 3.11 -0.25
CA GLN A 11 -9.42 2.83 -1.60
C GLN A 11 -8.36 3.18 -2.66
N GLU A 12 -7.68 4.33 -2.52
CA GLU A 12 -6.55 4.73 -3.36
C GLU A 12 -5.41 3.71 -3.30
N ALA A 13 -5.06 3.20 -2.10
CA ALA A 13 -4.01 2.21 -1.94
C ALA A 13 -4.33 0.90 -2.67
N LEU A 14 -5.60 0.47 -2.67
CA LEU A 14 -6.03 -0.73 -3.40
C LEU A 14 -5.91 -0.55 -4.91
N LEU A 15 -6.23 0.64 -5.43
CA LEU A 15 -6.08 0.95 -6.86
C LEU A 15 -4.60 0.96 -7.25
N GLU A 16 -3.76 1.66 -6.48
CA GLU A 16 -2.31 1.73 -6.72
C GLU A 16 -1.67 0.34 -6.66
N ALA A 17 -2.06 -0.48 -5.68
CA ALA A 17 -1.56 -1.84 -5.55
C ALA A 17 -1.93 -2.73 -6.75
N GLN A 18 -3.11 -2.52 -7.34
CA GLN A 18 -3.52 -3.22 -8.56
C GLN A 18 -2.66 -2.79 -9.75
N SER A 19 -2.40 -1.48 -9.90
CA SER A 19 -1.49 -0.95 -10.91
C SER A 19 -0.08 -1.55 -10.76
N LEU A 20 0.46 -1.61 -9.54
CA LEU A 20 1.76 -2.22 -9.26
C LEU A 20 1.83 -3.69 -9.68
N ALA A 21 0.77 -4.47 -9.42
CA ALA A 21 0.71 -5.87 -9.85
C ALA A 21 0.72 -5.99 -11.39
N GLU A 22 -0.02 -5.12 -12.08
CA GLU A 22 -0.06 -5.08 -13.55
C GLU A 22 1.29 -4.68 -14.14
N GLU A 23 1.93 -3.63 -13.61
CA GLU A 23 3.26 -3.16 -14.03
C GLU A 23 4.34 -4.25 -13.89
N GLN A 24 4.25 -5.05 -12.83
CA GLN A 24 5.17 -6.16 -12.57
C GLN A 24 4.77 -7.46 -13.26
N ASN A 25 3.72 -7.46 -14.09
CA ASN A 25 3.18 -8.66 -14.76
C ASN A 25 2.78 -9.79 -13.78
N HIS A 26 2.37 -9.43 -12.57
CA HIS A 26 1.84 -10.37 -11.59
C HIS A 26 0.35 -10.60 -11.85
N ALA A 27 -0.04 -11.86 -12.02
CA ALA A 27 -1.40 -12.25 -12.39
C ALA A 27 -2.44 -11.99 -11.28
N SER A 28 -2.00 -11.64 -10.08
CA SER A 28 -2.87 -11.45 -8.93
C SER A 28 -2.32 -10.36 -8.03
N LEU A 29 -3.25 -9.65 -7.39
CA LEU A 29 -2.93 -8.70 -6.34
C LEU A 29 -2.47 -9.47 -5.10
N GLU A 30 -1.19 -9.43 -4.83
CA GLU A 30 -0.59 -9.99 -3.60
C GLU A 30 -0.40 -8.91 -2.51
N PRO A 31 -0.34 -9.28 -1.22
CA PRO A 31 -0.18 -8.35 -0.09
C PRO A 31 1.02 -7.41 -0.20
N GLU A 32 2.10 -7.84 -0.86
CA GLU A 32 3.32 -7.07 -1.08
C GLU A 32 3.05 -5.80 -1.91
N HIS A 33 2.19 -5.88 -2.92
CA HIS A 33 1.78 -4.70 -3.71
C HIS A 33 1.00 -3.72 -2.86
N LEU A 34 0.10 -4.23 -2.02
CA LEU A 34 -0.69 -3.39 -1.12
C LEU A 34 0.21 -2.73 -0.08
N LEU A 35 1.20 -3.45 0.44
CA LEU A 35 2.19 -2.88 1.35
C LEU A 35 2.99 -1.78 0.66
N ALA A 36 3.53 -2.02 -0.53
CA ALA A 36 4.28 -1.03 -1.29
C ALA A 36 3.44 0.24 -1.55
N ALA A 37 2.20 0.07 -2.02
CA ALA A 37 1.26 1.19 -2.23
C ALA A 37 1.01 1.97 -0.93
N LEU A 38 0.75 1.29 0.19
CA LEU A 38 0.53 1.93 1.49
C LEU A 38 1.76 2.69 2.00
N LEU A 39 2.97 2.16 1.76
CA LEU A 39 4.22 2.79 2.17
C LEU A 39 4.59 4.00 1.31
N GLN A 40 4.22 4.01 0.03
CA GLN A 40 4.50 5.12 -0.87
C GLN A 40 3.46 6.26 -0.80
N GLN A 41 2.33 6.05 -0.11
CA GLN A 41 1.30 7.07 0.05
C GLN A 41 1.77 8.27 0.88
N GLU A 42 1.83 9.44 0.24
CA GLU A 42 2.11 10.71 0.92
C GLU A 42 1.07 11.02 2.00
N GLY A 43 1.53 11.34 3.22
CA GLY A 43 0.65 11.53 4.38
C GLY A 43 -0.16 10.29 4.74
N GLY A 44 0.29 9.10 4.33
CA GLY A 44 -0.29 7.81 4.70
C GLY A 44 0.01 7.43 6.15
N VAL A 45 -0.83 6.58 6.73
CA VAL A 45 -0.66 6.09 8.12
C VAL A 45 0.41 5.01 8.19
N ALA A 46 0.59 4.19 7.15
CA ALA A 46 1.51 3.06 7.18
C ALA A 46 2.99 3.48 7.39
N PRO A 47 3.55 4.47 6.67
CA PRO A 47 4.91 4.93 6.95
C PRO A 47 5.08 5.47 8.37
N ALA A 48 4.06 6.16 8.91
CA ALA A 48 4.10 6.68 10.27
C ALA A 48 4.09 5.55 11.33
N VAL A 49 3.33 4.47 11.10
CA VAL A 49 3.30 3.30 11.98
C VAL A 49 4.64 2.56 11.96
N ILE A 50 5.21 2.33 10.77
CA ILE A 50 6.52 1.66 10.63
C ILE A 50 7.64 2.48 11.29
N ASN A 51 7.66 3.80 11.08
CA ASN A 51 8.58 4.70 11.79
C ASN A 51 8.40 4.61 13.32
N LYS A 52 7.15 4.56 13.80
CA LYS A 52 6.85 4.53 15.25
C LYS A 52 7.34 3.25 15.94
N ILE A 53 7.45 2.14 15.23
CA ILE A 53 8.03 0.89 15.76
C ILE A 53 9.55 0.81 15.59
N GLY A 54 10.20 1.89 15.12
CA GLY A 54 11.65 2.00 15.02
C GLY A 54 12.26 1.39 13.76
N VAL A 55 11.45 1.17 12.71
CA VAL A 55 11.91 0.65 11.42
C VAL A 55 11.83 1.79 10.39
N ASP A 56 12.85 1.92 9.54
CA ASP A 56 12.79 2.84 8.39
C ASP A 56 11.87 2.22 7.31
N PRO A 57 10.76 2.89 6.94
CA PRO A 57 9.83 2.39 5.92
C PRO A 57 10.48 2.10 4.56
N ASN A 58 11.57 2.80 4.23
CA ASN A 58 12.28 2.61 2.95
C ASN A 58 13.01 1.27 2.87
N LEU A 59 13.21 0.57 4.00
CA LEU A 59 13.81 -0.78 4.01
C LEU A 59 12.83 -1.87 3.56
N LEU A 60 11.54 -1.52 3.38
CA LEU A 60 10.46 -2.43 2.98
C LEU A 60 10.00 -2.19 1.53
N LEU A 61 10.65 -1.26 0.81
CA LEU A 61 10.43 -0.95 -0.60
C LEU A 61 11.57 -1.53 -1.44
#